data_AF-A0A8J3AQZ4-F1
#
_entry.id   AF-A0A8J3AQZ4-F1
#
_cell.length_a   1.000
_cell.length_b   1.000
_cell.length_c   1.000
_cell.angle_alpha   90.00
_cell.angle_beta   90.00
_cell.angle_gamma   90.00
#
_symmetry.space_group_name_H-M   'P 1'
#
loop_
_entity.id
_entity.type
_entity.pdbx_description
1 polymer ?
#
loop_
_entity_poly.entity_id
_entity_poly.type
_entity_poly.pdbx_seq_one_letter_code
_entity_poly.pdbx_strand_id
1 'polypeptide(L)'
;MQIRGDSNAPTIGDGDIVLIDIQATDIEDDKIYVIQDAGNLLVRRLQLEPGDKVRTLCDNPSHREFEVARSSLEIVGRLVWRGALL
;
A
#
# COMPACT_ATOMS: atom_id res chain seq x y z
N MET A 1 3.48 -4.98 -11.57
CA MET A 1 4.24 -5.59 -10.46
C MET A 1 3.52 -6.87 -10.05
N GLN A 2 4.24 -7.97 -9.76
CA GLN A 2 3.63 -9.16 -9.17
C GLN A 2 3.69 -9.07 -7.65
N ILE A 3 2.59 -9.38 -6.98
CA ILE A 3 2.46 -9.34 -5.52
C ILE A 3 3.10 -10.59 -4.91
N ARG A 4 3.77 -10.39 -3.78
CA ARG A 4 4.33 -11.46 -2.95
C ARG A 4 3.82 -11.31 -1.52
N GLY A 5 3.32 -12.39 -0.95
CA GLY A 5 2.71 -12.43 0.37
C GLY A 5 1.23 -12.06 0.36
N ASP A 6 0.63 -12.11 1.55
CA ASP A 6 -0.81 -12.06 1.77
C ASP A 6 -1.25 -10.88 2.63
N SER A 7 -0.37 -9.89 2.89
CA SER A 7 -0.66 -8.80 3.82
C SER A 7 -1.87 -7.95 3.43
N ASN A 8 -2.25 -7.97 2.16
CA ASN A 8 -3.42 -7.25 1.66
C ASN A 8 -4.54 -8.19 1.19
N ALA A 9 -4.50 -9.48 1.55
CA ALA A 9 -5.60 -10.39 1.27
C ALA A 9 -6.82 -10.04 2.15
N PRO A 10 -8.06 -10.12 1.62
CA PRO A 10 -8.42 -10.67 0.32
C PRO A 10 -8.39 -9.65 -0.83
N THR A 11 -8.17 -8.36 -0.56
CA THR A 11 -8.18 -7.31 -1.59
C THR A 11 -7.12 -7.53 -2.66
N ILE A 12 -5.93 -7.97 -2.28
CA ILE A 12 -4.80 -8.31 -3.16
C ILE A 12 -4.14 -9.58 -2.63
N GLY A 13 -4.16 -10.63 -3.46
CA GLY A 13 -3.62 -11.94 -3.13
C GLY A 13 -2.18 -12.11 -3.56
N ASP A 14 -1.51 -13.11 -2.98
CA ASP A 14 -0.21 -13.57 -3.45
C ASP A 14 -0.31 -14.01 -4.92
N GLY A 15 0.67 -13.59 -5.74
CA GLY A 15 0.69 -13.89 -7.16
C GLY A 15 -0.14 -12.96 -8.05
N ASP A 16 -1.01 -12.11 -7.50
CA ASP A 16 -1.76 -11.11 -8.28
C ASP A 16 -0.80 -10.17 -9.05
N ILE A 17 -1.22 -9.76 -10.25
CA ILE A 17 -0.53 -8.72 -11.03
C ILE A 17 -1.25 -7.40 -10.80
N VAL A 18 -0.49 -6.37 -10.41
CA VAL A 18 -1.02 -5.02 -10.18
C VAL A 18 -0.37 -4.01 -11.11
N LEU A 19 -1.16 -3.01 -11.50
CA LEU A 19 -0.69 -1.82 -12.22
C LEU A 19 -0.58 -0.66 -11.22
N ILE A 20 0.58 0.00 -11.25
CA ILE A 20 0.90 1.13 -10.38
C ILE A 20 1.05 2.37 -11.25
N ASP A 21 0.35 3.45 -10.89
CA ASP A 21 0.60 4.78 -11.40
C ASP A 21 1.70 5.44 -10.56
N ILE A 22 2.88 5.59 -11.16
CA ILE A 22 4.07 6.16 -10.51
C ILE A 22 4.03 7.69 -10.42
N GLN A 23 3.09 8.36 -11.10
CA GLN A 23 2.90 9.80 -10.98
C GLN A 23 1.94 10.14 -9.83
N ALA A 24 1.14 9.17 -9.36
CA ALA A 24 0.23 9.32 -8.26
C ALA A 24 0.94 9.17 -6.90
N THR A 25 1.75 10.17 -6.53
CA THR A 25 2.51 10.22 -5.27
C THR A 25 1.82 11.00 -4.15
N ASP A 26 0.82 11.82 -4.50
CA ASP A 26 0.01 12.52 -3.50
C ASP A 26 -0.95 11.54 -2.82
N ILE A 27 -0.86 11.46 -1.49
CA ILE A 27 -1.68 10.54 -0.71
C ILE A 27 -3.13 11.06 -0.65
N GLU A 28 -3.99 10.38 -1.40
CA GLU A 28 -5.44 10.31 -1.25
C GLU A 28 -5.82 9.25 -0.19
N ASP A 29 -6.86 9.56 0.59
CA ASP A 29 -7.35 8.73 1.69
C ASP A 29 -7.93 7.39 1.22
N ASP A 30 -7.71 6.36 2.03
CA ASP A 30 -8.17 4.98 1.84
C ASP A 30 -7.79 4.34 0.48
N LYS A 31 -6.64 4.71 -0.07
CA LYS A 31 -6.08 4.10 -1.30
C LYS A 31 -4.89 3.20 -1.00
N ILE A 32 -4.60 2.28 -1.92
CA ILE A 32 -3.48 1.35 -1.82
C ILE A 32 -2.29 1.91 -2.60
N TYR A 33 -1.14 1.98 -1.93
CA TYR A 33 0.11 2.49 -2.49
C TYR A 33 1.21 1.45 -2.39
N VAL A 34 2.22 1.63 -3.22
CA VAL A 34 3.55 1.08 -3.00
C VAL A 34 4.35 2.14 -2.26
N ILE A 35 4.84 1.80 -1.07
CA ILE A 35 5.74 2.63 -0.29
C ILE A 35 7.12 1.96 -0.22
N GLN A 36 8.16 2.77 -0.13
CA GLN A 36 9.51 2.29 0.12
C GLN A 36 9.87 2.48 1.59
N ASP A 37 10.36 1.41 2.22
CA ASP A 37 10.82 1.41 3.61
C ASP A 37 12.09 0.57 3.75
N ALA A 38 13.18 1.20 4.21
CA ALA A 38 14.50 0.57 4.36
C ALA A 38 14.95 -0.25 3.12
N GLY A 39 14.64 0.22 1.91
CA GLY A 39 14.96 -0.45 0.65
C GLY A 39 13.99 -1.56 0.23
N ASN A 40 12.93 -1.82 1.00
CA ASN A 40 11.88 -2.77 0.66
C ASN A 40 10.67 -2.03 0.09
N LEU A 41 10.00 -2.65 -0.88
CA LEU A 41 8.71 -2.17 -1.38
C LEU A 41 7.57 -2.85 -0.64
N LEU A 42 6.71 -2.07 -0.02
CA LEU A 42 5.54 -2.55 0.71
C LEU A 42 4.27 -2.06 0.00
N VAL A 43 3.29 -2.96 -0.14
CA VAL A 43 1.95 -2.61 -0.58
C VAL A 43 1.10 -2.38 0.65
N ARG A 44 0.53 -1.19 0.81
CA ARG A 44 -0.24 -0.78 2.00
C ARG A 44 -1.43 0.07 1.60
N ARG A 45 -2.54 -0.09 2.31
CA ARG A 45 -3.64 0.88 2.30
C ARG A 45 -3.28 2.03 3.24
N LEU A 46 -3.34 3.26 2.75
CA LEU A 46 -2.99 4.45 3.51
C LEU A 46 -4.27 5.18 3.91
N GLN A 47 -4.40 5.50 5.20
CA GLN A 47 -5.48 6.33 5.73
C GLN A 47 -4.90 7.60 6.37
N LEU A 48 -5.47 8.75 6.05
CA LEU A 48 -5.06 10.03 6.58
C LEU A 48 -5.62 10.21 8.00
N GLU A 49 -4.74 10.55 8.94
CA GLU A 49 -5.09 10.75 10.34
C GLU A 49 -4.83 12.21 10.76
N PRO A 50 -5.53 12.73 11.78
CA PRO A 50 -5.29 14.07 12.30
C PRO A 50 -3.83 14.28 12.72
N GLY A 51 -3.34 15.50 12.53
CA GLY A 51 -1.96 15.87 12.91
C GLY A 51 -0.89 15.45 11.89
N ASP A 52 -1.25 15.42 10.60
CA ASP A 52 -0.35 15.08 9.48
C ASP A 52 0.28 13.69 9.61
N LYS A 53 -0.55 12.74 10.05
CA LYS A 53 -0.18 11.34 10.19
C LYS A 53 -0.88 10.49 9.15
N VAL A 54 -0.28 9.34 8.89
CA VAL A 54 -0.84 8.33 8.00
C VAL A 54 -0.79 6.99 8.71
N ARG A 55 -1.94 6.33 8.79
CA ARG A 55 -2.03 4.94 9.21
C ARG A 55 -1.80 4.05 8.00
N THR A 56 -0.84 3.14 8.12
CA THR A 56 -0.52 2.15 7.09
C THR A 56 -1.19 0.83 7.47
N LEU A 57 -2.17 0.43 6.69
CA LEU A 57 -3.00 -0.74 6.95
C LEU A 57 -2.56 -1.93 6.10
N CYS A 58 -2.79 -3.11 6.66
CA CYS A 58 -2.81 -4.38 5.97
C CYS A 58 -4.26 -4.85 5.91
N ASP A 59 -4.80 -5.13 4.72
CA ASP A 59 -6.18 -5.64 4.60
C ASP A 59 -6.33 -7.05 5.22
N ASN A 60 -5.21 -7.76 5.42
CA ASN A 60 -5.17 -9.02 6.17
C ASN A 60 -4.89 -8.75 7.68
N PRO A 61 -5.84 -9.03 8.59
CA PRO A 61 -5.71 -8.73 10.02
C PRO A 61 -4.60 -9.48 10.76
N SER A 62 -4.02 -10.52 10.15
CA SER A 62 -2.88 -11.24 10.74
C SER A 62 -1.57 -10.45 10.67
N HIS A 63 -1.52 -9.39 9.86
CA HIS A 63 -0.37 -8.51 9.72
C HIS A 63 -0.55 -7.24 10.54
N ARG A 64 0.57 -6.72 11.07
CA ARG A 64 0.54 -5.52 11.89
C ARG A 64 0.45 -4.26 11.05
N GLU A 65 -0.33 -3.33 11.56
CA GLU A 65 -0.44 -1.97 11.08
C GLU A 65 0.51 -1.07 11.88
N PHE A 66 0.79 0.12 11.35
CA PHE A 66 1.57 1.13 12.05
C PHE A 66 1.16 2.53 11.59
N GLU A 67 1.53 3.53 12.39
CA GLU A 67 1.27 4.94 12.13
C GLU A 67 2.60 5.66 11.96
N VAL A 68 2.67 6.56 10.97
CA VAL A 68 3.85 7.37 10.71
C VAL A 68 3.47 8.81 10.37
N ALA A 69 4.43 9.73 10.45
CA ALA A 69 4.25 11.07 9.92
C ALA A 69 4.13 11.01 8.39
N ARG A 70 3.24 11.80 7.80
CA ARG A 70 3.05 11.84 6.33
C ARG A 70 4.37 12.10 5.59
N SER A 71 5.20 12.98 6.14
CA SER A 71 6.50 13.37 5.60
C SER A 71 7.57 12.26 5.63
N SER A 72 7.35 11.18 6.39
CA SER A 72 8.29 10.06 6.47
C SER A 72 8.03 8.95 5.45
N LEU A 73 6.89 9.02 4.74
CA LEU A 73 6.56 8.05 3.72
C LEU A 73 7.23 8.39 2.39
N GLU A 74 7.96 7.43 1.85
CA GLU A 74 8.43 7.46 0.47
C GLU A 74 7.42 6.73 -0.42
N ILE A 75 6.56 7.49 -1.11
CA ILE A 75 5.55 6.92 -2.02
C ILE A 75 6.20 6.63 -3.38
N VAL A 76 6.14 5.37 -3.81
CA VAL A 76 6.60 4.95 -5.15
C VAL A 76 5.50 5.15 -6.19
N GLY A 77 4.24 4.95 -5.79
CA GLY A 77 3.07 5.18 -6.65
C GLY A 77 1.81 4.52 -6.10
N ARG A 78 0.68 4.81 -6.74
CA ARG A 78 -0.64 4.30 -6.34
C ARG A 78 -1.05 3.11 -7.17
N LEU A 79 -1.61 2.09 -6.54
CA LEU A 79 -2.25 0.99 -7.25
C LEU A 79 -3.52 1.50 -7.93
N VAL A 80 -3.63 1.27 -9.24
CA VAL A 80 -4.78 1.68 -10.06
C VAL A 80 -5.55 0.50 -10.64
N TRP A 81 -4.95 -0.70 -10.66
CA TRP A 81 -5.61 -1.89 -11.17
C TRP A 81 -4.98 -3.17 -10.59
N ARG A 82 -5.81 -4.23 -10.51
CA ARG A 82 -5.43 -5.59 -10.09
C ARG A 82 -5.99 -6.61 -11.08
N GLY A 83 -5.18 -7.59 -11.45
CA GLY A 83 -5.55 -8.80 -12.14
C GLY A 83 -5.15 -10.03 -11.36
N ALA A 84 -6.10 -10.94 -11.18
CA ALA A 84 -5.87 -12.25 -10.56
C ALA A 84 -6.02 -13.35 -11.62
N LEU A 85 -5.19 -14.38 -11.53
CA LEU A 85 -5.37 -15.61 -12.30
C LEU A 85 -6.47 -16.45 -11.62
N LEU A 86 -7.35 -17.06 -12.42
CA LEU A 86 -8.43 -17.93 -11.95
C LEU A 86 -7.89 -19.26 -11.41
#